data_AF-A0A402A4V9-F1
#
_entry.id   AF-A0A402A4V9-F1
#
_cell.length_a   1.000
_cell.length_b   1.000
_cell.length_c   1.000
_cell.angle_alpha   90.00
_cell.angle_beta   90.00
_cell.angle_gamma   90.00
#
_symmetry.space_group_name_H-M   'P 1'
#
loop_
_entity.id
_entity.type
_entity.pdbx_description
1 polymer ?
#
loop_
_entity_poly.entity_id
_entity_poly.type
_entity_poly.pdbx_seq_one_letter_code
_entity_poly.pdbx_strand_id
1 'polypeptide(L)'
;MDSAVYKSIAAKIARDLEMAPVESDILVIERFLPVIEKMRREGAVILLEWDGERGQGDNGVYTAVVSGKTLKGEHFRIDADTIEEALSYIIVNYAMIKWGINL
;
A
#
# COMPACT_ATOMS: atom_id res chain seq x y z
N MET A 1 13.63 -19.07 3.60
CA MET A 1 12.96 -19.47 2.34
C MET A 1 13.04 -18.29 1.38
N ASP A 2 13.39 -18.54 0.12
CA ASP A 2 13.49 -17.50 -0.92
C ASP A 2 12.09 -16.99 -1.34
N SER A 3 12.01 -15.73 -1.78
CA SER A 3 10.79 -15.07 -2.28
C SER A 3 10.09 -15.90 -3.37
N ALA A 4 10.87 -16.57 -4.23
CA ALA A 4 10.34 -17.46 -5.26
C ALA A 4 9.51 -18.63 -4.70
N VAL A 5 9.90 -19.18 -3.55
CA VAL A 5 9.17 -20.28 -2.89
C VAL A 5 7.82 -19.81 -2.37
N TYR A 6 7.78 -18.63 -1.74
CA TYR A 6 6.54 -18.04 -1.25
C TYR A 6 5.57 -17.70 -2.39
N LYS A 7 6.07 -17.17 -3.51
CA LYS A 7 5.25 -16.89 -4.70
C LYS A 7 4.62 -18.17 -5.26
N SER A 8 5.37 -19.27 -5.32
CA SER A 8 4.86 -20.58 -5.77
C SER A 8 3.76 -21.13 -4.85
N ILE A 9 3.94 -21.03 -3.54
CA ILE A 9 2.95 -21.44 -2.54
C ILE A 9 1.67 -20.60 -2.66
N ALA A 10 1.80 -19.27 -2.77
CA ALA A 10 0.65 -18.37 -2.93
C ALA A 10 -0.15 -18.67 -4.22
N ALA A 11 0.54 -18.93 -5.34
CA ALA A 11 -0.10 -19.30 -6.59
C ALA A 11 -0.83 -20.66 -6.48
N LYS A 12 -0.28 -21.61 -5.74
CA LYS A 12 -0.98 -22.87 -5.45
C LYS A 12 -2.25 -22.64 -4.63
N ILE A 13 -2.16 -21.87 -3.55
CA ILE A 13 -3.32 -21.54 -2.70
C ILE A 13 -4.41 -20.85 -3.50
N ALA A 14 -4.07 -19.87 -4.35
CA ALA A 14 -5.04 -19.18 -5.20
C ALA A 14 -5.78 -20.15 -6.14
N ARG A 15 -5.07 -21.13 -6.73
CA ARG A 15 -5.69 -22.19 -7.54
C ARG A 15 -6.58 -23.11 -6.71
N ASP A 16 -6.11 -23.54 -5.54
CA ASP A 16 -6.85 -24.43 -4.64
C ASP A 16 -8.15 -23.78 -4.14
N LEU A 17 -8.21 -22.45 -4.11
CA LEU A 17 -9.37 -21.64 -3.74
C LEU A 17 -10.23 -21.18 -4.93
N GLU A 18 -9.99 -21.70 -6.14
CA GLU A 18 -10.71 -21.32 -7.38
C GLU A 18 -10.66 -19.80 -7.67
N MET A 19 -9.64 -19.11 -7.15
CA MET A 19 -9.46 -17.69 -7.41
C MET A 19 -8.92 -17.48 -8.82
N ALA A 20 -9.27 -16.35 -9.44
CA ALA A 20 -8.69 -15.95 -10.72
C ALA A 20 -7.16 -16.03 -10.65
N PRO A 21 -6.48 -16.53 -11.69
CA PRO A 21 -5.03 -16.58 -11.72
C PRO A 21 -4.47 -15.19 -11.46
N VAL A 22 -3.42 -15.11 -10.64
CA VAL A 22 -2.70 -13.84 -10.41
C VAL A 22 -2.05 -13.46 -11.74
N GLU A 23 -2.74 -12.66 -12.55
CA GLU A 23 -2.21 -12.14 -13.81
C GLU A 23 -0.95 -11.31 -13.53
N SER A 24 0.09 -11.54 -14.32
CA SER A 24 1.47 -11.11 -14.05
C SER A 24 1.75 -9.64 -14.35
N ASP A 25 0.73 -8.82 -14.60
CA ASP A 25 0.93 -7.44 -15.00
C ASP A 25 1.04 -6.53 -13.77
N ILE A 26 2.21 -6.63 -13.14
CA ILE A 26 2.73 -5.80 -12.03
C ILE A 26 1.63 -5.39 -11.05
N LEU A 27 1.51 -6.18 -9.97
CA LEU A 27 0.66 -5.86 -8.82
C LEU A 27 0.80 -4.37 -8.50
N VAL A 28 -0.32 -3.64 -8.35
CA VAL A 28 -0.34 -2.18 -8.15
C VAL A 28 0.71 -1.72 -7.14
N ILE A 29 0.90 -2.48 -6.05
CA ILE A 29 1.91 -2.25 -5.02
C ILE A 29 3.35 -2.22 -5.57
N GLU A 30 3.71 -3.15 -6.46
CA GLU A 30 5.05 -3.24 -7.04
C GLU A 30 5.43 -1.97 -7.83
N ARG A 31 4.44 -1.28 -8.42
CA ARG A 31 4.66 0.00 -9.12
C ARG A 31 5.05 1.13 -8.17
N PHE A 32 4.44 1.15 -6.99
CA PHE A 32 4.70 2.17 -5.96
C PHE A 32 5.88 1.82 -5.04
N LEU A 33 6.34 0.56 -5.06
CA LEU A 33 7.36 0.05 -4.14
C LEU A 33 8.66 0.88 -4.12
N PRO A 34 9.21 1.36 -5.24
CA PRO A 34 10.42 2.20 -5.20
C PRO A 34 10.24 3.48 -4.38
N VAL A 35 9.08 4.11 -4.46
CA VAL A 35 8.76 5.36 -3.75
C VAL A 35 8.52 5.06 -2.26
N ILE A 36 7.78 3.99 -1.96
CA ILE A 36 7.55 3.50 -0.61
C ILE A 36 8.88 3.17 0.09
N GLU A 37 9.81 2.50 -0.60
CA GLU A 37 11.14 2.19 -0.08
C GLU A 37 11.95 3.45 0.22
N LYS A 38 11.83 4.49 -0.61
CA LYS A 38 12.44 5.79 -0.33
C LYS A 38 11.87 6.42 0.95
N MET A 39 10.54 6.48 1.08
CA MET A 39 9.87 6.98 2.28
C MET A 39 10.33 6.22 3.53
N ARG A 40 10.39 4.88 3.44
CA ARG A 40 10.85 4.01 4.53
C ARG A 40 12.29 4.32 4.96
N ARG A 41 13.21 4.48 4.01
CA ARG A 41 14.62 4.84 4.29
C ARG A 41 14.75 6.20 4.96
N GLU A 42 13.82 7.11 4.70
CA GLU A 42 13.74 8.43 5.34
C GLU A 42 12.98 8.41 6.68
N GLY A 43 12.61 7.23 7.17
CA GLY A 43 12.02 7.04 8.49
C GLY A 43 10.49 7.13 8.53
N ALA A 44 9.82 7.02 7.39
CA ALA A 44 8.37 6.81 7.35
C ALA A 44 8.03 5.36 7.77
N VAL A 45 6.92 5.23 8.49
CA VAL A 45 6.25 3.97 8.81
C VAL A 45 4.89 4.03 8.12
N ILE A 46 4.64 3.08 7.22
CA ILE A 46 3.40 2.99 6.46
C ILE A 46 2.67 1.73 6.91
N LEU A 47 1.43 1.90 7.38
CA LEU A 47 0.49 0.82 7.64
C LEU A 47 -0.56 0.87 6.53
N LEU A 48 -0.74 -0.25 5.83
CA LEU A 48 -1.83 -0.45 4.89
C LEU A 48 -2.66 -1.62 5.40
N GLU A 49 -3.95 -1.36 5.62
CA GLU A 49 -4.95 -2.32 6.05
C GLU A 49 -5.94 -2.54 4.91
N TRP A 50 -6.31 -3.81 4.72
CA TRP A 50 -7.41 -4.20 3.86
C TRP A 50 -8.49 -4.80 4.77
N ASP A 51 -9.59 -4.08 4.91
CA ASP A 51 -10.74 -4.50 5.71
C ASP A 51 -11.71 -5.29 4.82
N GLY A 52 -11.87 -6.57 5.13
CA GLY A 52 -12.74 -7.49 4.40
C GLY A 52 -14.23 -7.37 4.74
N GLU A 53 -14.59 -6.61 5.78
CA GLU A 53 -15.98 -6.35 6.16
C GLU A 53 -16.53 -5.07 5.54
N ARG A 54 -15.64 -4.16 5.13
CA ARG A 54 -16.00 -2.88 4.48
C ARG A 54 -16.17 -3.04 2.97
N GLY A 55 -16.92 -2.14 2.35
CA GLY A 55 -17.20 -2.14 0.91
C GLY A 55 -17.30 -0.71 0.33
N GLN A 56 -17.55 -0.61 -0.99
CA GLN A 56 -17.69 0.66 -1.73
C GLN A 56 -18.88 1.54 -1.28
N GLY A 57 -19.76 1.04 -0.39
CA GLY A 57 -20.86 1.79 0.20
C GLY A 57 -20.64 2.25 1.65
N ASP A 58 -19.45 1.97 2.19
CA ASP A 58 -18.99 2.43 3.51
C ASP A 58 -17.84 3.44 3.30
N ASN A 59 -16.92 3.56 4.25
CA ASN A 59 -15.74 4.42 4.17
C ASN A 59 -14.62 3.84 3.27
N GLY A 60 -14.89 2.84 2.42
CA GLY A 60 -13.91 2.16 1.56
C GLY A 60 -13.21 0.96 2.20
N VAL A 61 -12.62 0.07 1.38
CA VAL A 61 -12.03 -1.23 1.77
C VAL A 61 -10.58 -1.15 2.26
N TYR A 62 -9.88 -0.07 1.95
CA TYR A 62 -8.47 0.11 2.32
C TYR A 62 -8.33 1.24 3.32
N THR A 63 -7.44 1.08 4.29
CA THR A 63 -7.00 2.15 5.17
C THR A 63 -5.49 2.27 5.04
N ALA A 64 -4.97 3.47 4.82
CA ALA A 64 -3.54 3.75 4.87
C ALA A 64 -3.24 4.79 5.95
N VAL A 65 -2.24 4.51 6.77
CA VAL A 65 -1.72 5.42 7.81
C VAL A 65 -0.22 5.58 7.59
N VAL A 66 0.25 6.82 7.56
CA VAL A 66 1.69 7.12 7.56
C VAL A 66 2.04 7.89 8.81
N SER A 67 3.10 7.43 9.47
CA SER A 67 3.69 8.08 10.64
C SER A 67 5.22 8.08 10.52
N GLY A 68 5.91 8.76 11.43
CA GLY A 68 7.36 8.65 11.53
C GLY A 68 8.04 9.92 12.03
N LYS A 69 9.32 9.82 12.38
CA LYS A 69 10.12 10.96 12.88
C LYS A 69 10.15 12.12 11.89
N THR A 70 10.14 11.79 10.60
CA THR A 70 10.14 12.76 9.52
C THR A 70 8.87 13.62 9.48
N LEU A 71 7.74 13.09 9.97
CA LEU A 71 6.48 13.82 10.11
C LEU A 71 6.37 14.57 11.44
N LYS A 72 7.46 14.66 12.22
CA LYS A 72 7.53 15.39 13.52
C LYS A 72 6.46 14.98 14.54
N GLY A 73 6.03 13.72 14.53
CA GLY A 73 5.00 13.20 15.42
C GLY A 73 3.57 13.32 14.86
N GLU A 74 3.42 13.94 13.71
CA GLU A 74 2.17 13.89 12.96
C GLU A 74 2.02 12.55 12.23
N HIS A 75 0.78 12.19 12.00
CA HIS A 75 0.40 11.09 11.13
C HIS A 75 -0.77 11.57 10.27
N PHE A 76 -0.89 11.00 9.08
CA PHE A 76 -2.07 11.18 8.26
C PHE A 76 -2.63 9.83 7.85
N ARG A 77 -3.95 9.83 7.67
CA ARG A 77 -4.75 8.65 7.38
C ARG A 77 -5.64 8.93 6.18
N ILE A 78 -5.87 7.90 5.38
CA ILE A 78 -6.95 7.86 4.39
C ILE A 78 -7.63 6.51 4.47
N ASP A 79 -8.95 6.53 4.27
CA ASP A 79 -9.71 5.34 3.92
C ASP A 79 -10.11 5.47 2.43
N ALA A 80 -10.01 4.39 1.65
CA ALA A 80 -10.08 4.41 0.20
C ALA A 80 -10.75 3.16 -0.37
N ASP A 81 -11.37 3.29 -1.55
CA ASP A 81 -12.02 2.17 -2.25
C ASP A 81 -11.02 1.29 -3.00
N THR A 82 -9.84 1.84 -3.31
CA THR A 82 -8.78 1.11 -4.02
C THR A 82 -7.43 1.27 -3.35
N ILE A 83 -6.59 0.24 -3.48
CA ILE A 83 -5.21 0.29 -2.99
C ILE A 83 -4.40 1.37 -3.73
N GLU A 84 -4.70 1.63 -5.00
CA GLU A 84 -4.04 2.66 -5.81
C GLU A 84 -4.31 4.06 -5.29
N GLU A 85 -5.56 4.33 -4.91
CA GLU A 85 -5.96 5.59 -4.28
C GLU A 85 -5.26 5.78 -2.93
N ALA A 86 -5.30 4.75 -2.07
CA ALA A 86 -4.64 4.79 -0.77
C ALA A 86 -3.13 5.09 -0.90
N LEU A 87 -2.44 4.38 -1.80
CA LEU A 87 -1.00 4.56 -2.05
C LEU A 87 -0.68 5.93 -2.67
N SER A 88 -1.48 6.39 -3.62
CA SER A 88 -1.29 7.69 -4.26
C SER A 88 -1.42 8.82 -3.25
N TYR A 89 -2.46 8.77 -2.41
CA TYR A 89 -2.69 9.78 -1.37
C TYR A 89 -1.48 9.87 -0.43
N ILE A 90 -0.99 8.74 0.08
CA ILE A 90 0.09 8.79 1.07
C ILE A 90 1.42 9.26 0.47
N ILE A 91 1.69 8.91 -0.79
CA ILE A 91 2.90 9.34 -1.49
C ILE A 91 2.87 10.84 -1.73
N VAL A 92 1.75 11.36 -2.23
CA VAL A 92 1.58 12.80 -2.49
C VAL A 92 1.72 13.61 -1.21
N ASN A 93 0.99 13.23 -0.15
CA ASN A 93 1.04 13.95 1.13
C ASN A 93 2.45 13.92 1.73
N TYR A 94 3.13 12.77 1.70
CA TYR A 94 4.50 12.69 2.18
C TYR A 94 5.44 13.55 1.34
N ALA A 95 5.29 13.56 0.01
CA ALA A 95 6.12 14.35 -0.89
C ALA A 95 5.95 15.86 -0.65
N MET A 96 4.72 16.34 -0.42
CA MET A 96 4.46 17.74 -0.08
C MET A 96 5.12 18.11 1.25
N ILE A 97 4.95 17.29 2.28
CA ILE A 97 5.46 17.55 3.64
C ILE A 97 6.99 17.46 3.70
N LYS A 98 7.58 16.41 3.11
CA LYS A 98 9.00 16.08 3.27
C LYS A 98 9.87 16.55 2.11
N TRP A 99 9.39 16.46 0.89
CA TRP A 99 10.17 16.80 -0.31
C TRP A 99 9.87 18.21 -0.85
N GLY A 100 8.88 18.90 -0.29
CA GLY A 100 8.53 20.27 -0.68
C GLY A 100 7.98 20.37 -2.10
N ILE A 101 7.37 19.30 -2.62
CA ILE A 101 6.69 19.31 -3.92
C ILE A 101 5.40 20.11 -3.75
N ASN A 102 5.21 21.14 -4.58
CA ASN A 102 3.95 21.85 -4.72
C ASN A 102 3.21 21.32 -5.95
N LEU A 103 1.91 21.06 -5.78
CA LEU A 103 1.00 20.63 -6.85
C LEU A 103 0.06 21.77 -7.24
#